data_AF-A0A8H4XXB8-F1
#
_entry.id   AF-A0A8H4XXB8-F1
#
_cell.length_a   1.000
_cell.length_b   1.000
_cell.length_c   1.000
_cell.angle_alpha   90.00
_cell.angle_beta   90.00
_cell.angle_gamma   90.00
#
_symmetry.space_group_name_H-M   'P 1'
#
loop_
_entity.id
_entity.type
_entity.pdbx_description
1 polymer ?
#
loop_
_entity_poly.entity_id
_entity_poly.type
_entity_poly.pdbx_seq_one_letter_code
_entity_poly.pdbx_strand_id
1 'polypeptide(L)'
;MRERVTFIHNDHTLDPEALDIQEAGLLGPQIETVRQDKLTIPYNELPRELTDILAEYEALHIKWASPVKSETLDPFTSRISPGLHVYATPTSASSSNPHAFTAFQQQITSTSPSFSFYQALEDLRSFITTSTQEFCPELDSVCNARLRSLLTATSLDLSYGTTTNALVVSALWPLRPQTVAVPASSERRVEVGIFVNDRSQPNMKENELGVAGVLSVLGDGKKPSPAVFTFPCRHRRDDSVFSPKFLTPTGLHPTLQLSFSSNKPPSTEGQCAPYAFLTLAKTIFADRHQLGDDLFLASKNLTALKYTTLPVDLEAPAYTTETWGSNILLELAPPDSRQDQPWSIEVPLHVRYLKPSASGETEIEVPYPAVFWACSSGEETLESPFDRLNVGYDNLFSRDTVFWHITPQPEDGGRLMSRVTVPVLKDEGVDPIRSGTVAAVALGFAWVLWKLISVVMRSEKAPARTQKGTTQKKSR
;
A
#
# COMPACT_ATOMS: atom_id res chain seq x y z
N MET A 1 -5.32 25.57 14.51
CA MET A 1 -5.84 24.24 14.05
C MET A 1 -7.14 24.36 13.24
N ARG A 2 -7.35 23.51 12.22
CA ARG A 2 -8.62 23.43 11.45
C ARG A 2 -9.13 22.00 11.34
N GLU A 3 -10.41 21.77 11.58
CA GLU A 3 -11.10 20.50 11.29
C GLU A 3 -12.14 20.71 10.19
N ARG A 4 -12.16 19.80 9.22
CA ARG A 4 -13.21 19.71 8.21
C ARG A 4 -13.86 18.35 8.30
N VAL A 5 -15.15 18.33 8.57
CA VAL A 5 -15.98 17.12 8.52
C VAL A 5 -16.82 17.17 7.25
N THR A 6 -16.71 16.16 6.40
CA THR A 6 -17.44 16.09 5.13
C THR A 6 -18.32 14.84 5.12
N PHE A 7 -19.61 15.02 4.85
CA PHE A 7 -20.56 13.97 4.57
C PHE A 7 -20.90 13.99 3.08
N ILE A 8 -20.76 12.86 2.41
CA ILE A 8 -21.22 12.67 1.02
C ILE A 8 -22.32 11.61 1.01
N HIS A 9 -23.45 11.90 0.40
CA HIS A 9 -24.59 10.98 0.27
C HIS A 9 -25.21 11.04 -1.13
N ASN A 10 -26.09 10.10 -1.42
CA ASN A 10 -26.82 10.05 -2.70
C ASN A 10 -28.27 10.55 -2.58
N ASP A 11 -28.72 10.88 -1.36
CA ASP A 11 -30.09 11.32 -1.11
C ASP A 11 -30.27 12.82 -1.41
N HIS A 12 -30.89 13.16 -2.53
CA HIS A 12 -31.17 14.54 -2.93
C HIS A 12 -32.32 15.21 -2.13
N THR A 13 -32.95 14.49 -1.19
CA THR A 13 -34.13 14.97 -0.45
C THR A 13 -33.83 15.48 0.96
N LEU A 14 -32.55 15.52 1.36
CA LEU A 14 -32.16 16.06 2.66
C LEU A 14 -32.56 17.54 2.78
N ASP A 15 -33.54 17.81 3.64
CA ASP A 15 -33.97 19.16 3.96
C ASP A 15 -32.92 19.87 4.84
N PRO A 16 -32.35 21.00 4.41
CA PRO A 16 -31.45 21.80 5.25
C PRO A 16 -32.05 22.21 6.59
N GLU A 17 -33.39 22.32 6.71
CA GLU A 17 -34.06 22.62 7.98
C GLU A 17 -34.01 21.48 9.00
N ALA A 18 -33.70 20.25 8.56
CA ALA A 18 -33.49 19.11 9.45
C ALA A 18 -32.13 19.16 10.18
N LEU A 19 -31.27 20.13 9.86
CA LEU A 19 -29.98 20.34 10.50
C LEU A 19 -30.10 21.37 11.62
N ASP A 20 -29.84 20.94 12.84
CA ASP A 20 -29.86 21.77 14.03
C ASP A 20 -28.42 22.12 14.45
N ILE A 21 -28.07 23.41 14.31
CA ILE A 21 -26.79 23.95 14.76
C ILE A 21 -27.00 24.58 16.14
N GLN A 22 -26.43 23.96 17.15
CA GLN A 22 -26.42 24.43 18.52
C GLN A 22 -25.00 24.89 18.91
N GLU A 23 -24.87 25.55 20.06
CA GLU A 23 -23.55 25.92 20.60
C GLU A 23 -22.64 24.69 20.82
N ALA A 24 -23.23 23.55 21.17
CA ALA A 24 -22.50 22.30 21.39
C ALA A 24 -22.06 21.60 20.09
N GLY A 25 -22.61 21.96 18.93
CA GLY A 25 -22.30 21.32 17.65
C GLY A 25 -23.47 21.24 16.68
N LEU A 26 -23.28 20.44 15.64
CA LEU A 26 -24.29 20.11 14.64
C LEU A 26 -24.93 18.76 14.96
N LEU A 27 -26.26 18.72 14.93
CA LEU A 27 -27.07 17.51 14.95
C LEU A 27 -27.99 17.47 13.72
N GLY A 28 -28.18 16.30 13.16
CA GLY A 28 -29.05 16.08 12.01
C GLY A 28 -29.58 14.66 11.96
N PRO A 29 -30.33 14.32 10.90
CA PRO A 29 -30.92 13.00 10.75
C PRO A 29 -29.87 11.91 10.57
N GLN A 30 -30.31 10.66 10.68
CA GLN A 30 -29.55 9.53 10.19
C GLN A 30 -29.71 9.45 8.67
N ILE A 31 -28.60 9.47 7.95
CA ILE A 31 -28.56 9.36 6.48
C ILE A 31 -27.54 8.30 6.07
N GLU A 32 -27.73 7.71 4.90
CA GLU A 32 -26.73 6.84 4.29
C GLU A 32 -25.62 7.69 3.68
N THR A 33 -24.44 7.70 4.30
CA THR A 33 -23.38 8.64 3.94
C THR A 33 -21.98 8.08 4.15
N VAL A 34 -21.04 8.52 3.31
CA VAL A 34 -19.60 8.44 3.54
C VAL A 34 -19.18 9.66 4.36
N ARG A 35 -18.44 9.45 5.44
CA ARG A 35 -17.93 10.52 6.31
C ARG A 35 -16.41 10.60 6.22
N GLN A 36 -15.88 11.81 6.03
CA GLN A 36 -14.46 12.11 6.17
C GLN A 36 -14.26 13.15 7.27
N ASP A 37 -13.38 12.87 8.23
CA ASP A 37 -12.90 13.85 9.20
C ASP A 37 -11.45 14.17 8.85
N LYS A 38 -11.16 15.44 8.54
CA LYS A 38 -9.83 15.94 8.18
C LYS A 38 -9.39 17.00 9.17
N LEU A 39 -8.40 16.69 9.99
CA LEU A 39 -7.77 17.59 10.93
C LEU A 39 -6.45 18.11 10.35
N THR A 40 -6.26 19.42 10.37
CA THR A 40 -5.01 20.09 9.95
C THR A 40 -4.43 20.83 11.15
N ILE A 41 -3.26 20.38 11.59
CA ILE A 41 -2.54 20.91 12.74
C ILE A 41 -1.27 21.59 12.20
N PRO A 42 -1.16 22.93 12.31
CA PRO A 42 0.07 23.65 12.00
C PRO A 42 1.25 23.10 12.79
N TYR A 43 2.45 23.07 12.18
CA TYR A 43 3.64 22.48 12.80
C TYR A 43 3.96 23.09 14.18
N ASN A 44 3.76 24.40 14.35
CA ASN A 44 4.01 25.12 15.61
C ASN A 44 2.99 24.82 16.72
N GLU A 45 1.88 24.15 16.41
CA GLU A 45 0.86 23.72 17.37
C GLU A 45 1.01 22.25 17.78
N LEU A 46 1.98 21.52 17.20
CA LEU A 46 2.21 20.11 17.52
C LEU A 46 2.98 19.95 18.85
N PRO A 47 2.73 18.84 19.58
CA PRO A 47 3.58 18.42 20.70
C PRO A 47 5.05 18.28 20.29
N ARG A 48 5.98 18.54 21.22
CA ARG A 48 7.42 18.54 20.94
C ARG A 48 7.90 17.20 20.42
N GLU A 49 7.37 16.13 20.98
CA GLU A 49 7.67 14.75 20.61
C GLU A 49 7.36 14.48 19.14
N LEU A 50 6.27 15.06 18.61
CA LEU A 50 5.93 14.95 17.20
C LEU A 50 6.78 15.88 16.33
N THR A 51 7.06 17.11 16.78
CA THR A 51 7.92 18.02 16.01
C THR A 51 9.34 17.47 15.88
N ASP A 52 9.88 16.85 16.92
CA ASP A 52 11.24 16.28 16.90
C ASP A 52 11.34 15.15 15.87
N ILE A 53 10.34 14.28 15.79
CA ILE A 53 10.26 13.23 14.76
C ILE A 53 10.10 13.84 13.37
N LEU A 54 9.17 14.78 13.20
CA LEU A 54 8.86 15.37 11.90
C LEU A 54 9.99 16.25 11.34
N ALA A 55 10.86 16.79 12.21
CA ALA A 55 12.04 17.56 11.80
C ALA A 55 13.06 16.72 11.00
N GLU A 56 13.04 15.40 11.13
CA GLU A 56 13.93 14.49 10.39
C GLU A 56 13.46 14.24 8.94
N TYR A 57 12.25 14.69 8.58
CA TYR A 57 11.62 14.41 7.28
C TYR A 57 11.22 15.67 6.52
N GLU A 58 11.51 15.71 5.22
CA GLU A 58 10.91 16.68 4.30
C GLU A 58 9.43 16.37 4.06
N ALA A 59 9.12 15.07 3.97
CA ALA A 59 7.75 14.56 3.83
C ALA A 59 7.61 13.20 4.51
N LEU A 60 6.51 13.00 5.22
CA LEU A 60 6.15 11.74 5.87
C LEU A 60 4.67 11.46 5.67
N HIS A 61 4.36 10.32 5.07
CA HIS A 61 2.99 9.87 4.82
C HIS A 61 2.79 8.48 5.42
N ILE A 62 1.92 8.37 6.41
CA ILE A 62 1.51 7.12 7.02
C ILE A 62 0.06 6.88 6.61
N LYS A 63 -0.22 5.74 5.99
CA LYS A 63 -1.54 5.41 5.47
C LYS A 63 -1.95 4.02 5.91
N TRP A 64 -3.14 3.90 6.47
CA TRP A 64 -3.75 2.63 6.78
C TRP A 64 -5.02 2.45 5.97
N ALA A 65 -5.22 1.23 5.45
CA ALA A 65 -6.44 0.82 4.79
C ALA A 65 -6.93 -0.52 5.39
N SER A 66 -8.23 -0.58 5.69
CA SER A 66 -8.88 -1.75 6.26
C SER A 66 -8.80 -2.96 5.31
N PRO A 67 -8.59 -4.19 5.85
CA PRO A 67 -8.69 -5.43 5.08
C PRO A 67 -10.14 -5.82 4.75
N VAL A 68 -11.13 -5.01 5.13
CA VAL A 68 -12.56 -5.27 4.88
C VAL A 68 -13.06 -4.40 3.74
N LYS A 69 -13.63 -5.04 2.72
CA LYS A 69 -14.32 -4.39 1.60
C LYS A 69 -15.40 -3.48 2.16
N SER A 70 -15.31 -2.23 1.76
CA SER A 70 -16.28 -1.21 2.14
C SER A 70 -16.64 -0.37 0.92
N GLU A 71 -17.90 0.06 0.87
CA GLU A 71 -18.37 0.95 -0.18
C GLU A 71 -18.01 2.40 0.12
N THR A 72 -17.66 3.14 -0.94
CA THR A 72 -17.38 4.57 -0.90
C THR A 72 -18.02 5.24 -2.11
N LEU A 73 -18.07 6.57 -2.08
CA LEU A 73 -18.61 7.41 -3.14
C LEU A 73 -17.52 8.36 -3.64
N ASP A 74 -17.64 8.81 -4.88
CA ASP A 74 -16.89 9.98 -5.35
C ASP A 74 -17.10 11.15 -4.36
N PRO A 75 -16.07 11.94 -4.04
CA PRO A 75 -14.68 11.90 -4.52
C PRO A 75 -13.73 10.98 -3.70
N PHE A 76 -14.26 10.15 -2.80
CA PHE A 76 -13.48 9.31 -1.89
C PHE A 76 -13.21 7.90 -2.46
N THR A 77 -12.69 7.85 -3.67
CA THR A 77 -12.48 6.60 -4.43
C THR A 77 -11.01 6.19 -4.53
N SER A 78 -10.08 7.00 -4.04
CA SER A 78 -8.65 6.63 -3.97
C SER A 78 -8.43 5.36 -3.13
N ARG A 79 -7.84 4.34 -3.76
CA ARG A 79 -7.56 3.04 -3.14
C ARG A 79 -6.07 2.83 -2.94
N ILE A 80 -5.74 2.00 -1.95
CA ILE A 80 -4.42 1.43 -1.67
C ILE A 80 -4.64 0.00 -1.14
N SER A 81 -3.68 -0.89 -1.32
CA SER A 81 -3.71 -2.26 -0.78
C SER A 81 -3.95 -2.23 0.74
N PRO A 82 -4.70 -3.17 1.34
CA PRO A 82 -4.90 -3.20 2.79
C PRO A 82 -3.62 -3.34 3.62
N GLY A 83 -3.63 -2.73 4.81
CA GLY A 83 -2.51 -2.71 5.75
C GLY A 83 -1.95 -1.30 5.99
N LEU A 84 -0.81 -1.24 6.66
CA LEU A 84 -0.07 -0.02 6.99
C LEU A 84 1.02 0.24 5.95
N HIS A 85 1.03 1.45 5.41
CA HIS A 85 2.00 1.95 4.44
C HIS A 85 2.68 3.19 5.01
N VAL A 86 3.99 3.27 4.88
CA VAL A 86 4.77 4.44 5.26
C VAL A 86 5.61 4.86 4.07
N TYR A 87 5.45 6.11 3.64
CA TYR A 87 6.26 6.75 2.61
C TYR A 87 7.01 7.92 3.24
N ALA A 88 8.34 7.93 3.11
CA ALA A 88 9.18 8.89 3.80
C ALA A 88 10.26 9.49 2.90
N THR A 89 10.47 10.79 3.05
CA THR A 89 11.56 11.56 2.43
C THR A 89 12.34 12.24 3.56
N PRO A 90 13.48 11.68 4.00
CA PRO A 90 14.27 12.28 5.08
C PRO A 90 14.98 13.56 4.61
N THR A 91 15.26 14.48 5.54
CA THR A 91 15.97 15.75 5.27
C THR A 91 17.46 15.57 4.92
N SER A 92 18.06 14.46 5.34
CA SER A 92 19.42 14.09 4.97
C SER A 92 19.49 12.63 4.55
N ALA A 93 20.27 12.31 3.53
CA ALA A 93 20.58 10.93 3.17
C ALA A 93 21.34 10.19 4.29
N SER A 94 21.90 10.90 5.27
CA SER A 94 22.62 10.34 6.42
C SER A 94 21.74 10.06 7.65
N SER A 95 20.50 10.56 7.71
CA SER A 95 19.57 10.21 8.78
C SER A 95 18.97 8.83 8.47
N SER A 96 19.72 7.80 8.86
CA SER A 96 19.30 6.39 8.96
C SER A 96 18.49 5.86 7.77
N ASN A 97 19.16 5.21 6.80
CA ASN A 97 18.49 4.22 5.96
C ASN A 97 17.89 3.17 6.90
N PRO A 98 16.57 3.14 7.13
CA PRO A 98 16.02 2.19 8.07
C PRO A 98 16.05 0.84 7.34
N HIS A 99 16.80 -0.13 7.86
CA HIS A 99 17.00 -1.46 7.28
C HIS A 99 15.71 -2.18 6.84
N ALA A 100 14.57 -1.80 7.44
CA ALA A 100 13.25 -2.34 7.12
C ALA A 100 12.58 -1.73 5.86
N PHE A 101 13.05 -0.59 5.37
CA PHE A 101 12.45 0.16 4.26
C PHE A 101 13.08 -0.22 2.92
N THR A 102 12.31 -0.04 1.85
CA THR A 102 12.79 -0.12 0.47
C THR A 102 12.92 1.27 -0.13
N ALA A 103 13.88 1.44 -1.02
CA ALA A 103 14.12 2.70 -1.72
C ALA A 103 13.26 2.81 -2.99
N PHE A 104 12.82 4.04 -3.27
CA PHE A 104 12.12 4.41 -4.48
C PHE A 104 13.12 4.87 -5.53
N GLN A 105 13.40 4.05 -6.55
CA GLN A 105 14.45 4.38 -7.52
C GLN A 105 14.03 5.30 -8.67
N GLN A 106 12.73 5.42 -8.95
CA GLN A 106 12.19 6.29 -10.00
C GLN A 106 11.66 7.59 -9.39
N GLN A 107 12.53 8.57 -9.19
CA GLN A 107 12.12 9.94 -8.86
C GLN A 107 11.57 10.62 -10.12
N ILE A 108 10.33 10.32 -10.48
CA ILE A 108 9.65 10.95 -11.64
C ILE A 108 9.31 12.41 -11.31
N THR A 109 9.08 12.71 -10.03
CA THR A 109 8.77 14.06 -9.55
C THR A 109 9.63 14.39 -8.33
N SER A 110 9.87 15.68 -8.08
CA SER A 110 10.53 16.15 -6.84
C SER A 110 9.73 15.85 -5.57
N THR A 111 8.48 15.38 -5.69
CA THR A 111 7.61 15.00 -4.58
C THR A 111 7.52 13.50 -4.35
N SER A 112 8.18 12.67 -5.16
CA SER A 112 8.20 11.22 -4.97
C SER A 112 8.93 10.86 -3.67
N PRO A 113 8.40 9.94 -2.84
CA PRO A 113 9.04 9.57 -1.59
C PRO A 113 10.36 8.86 -1.81
N SER A 114 11.34 9.03 -0.92
CA SER A 114 12.62 8.32 -1.02
C SER A 114 12.51 6.86 -0.59
N PHE A 115 11.69 6.57 0.42
CA PHE A 115 11.54 5.25 1.02
C PHE A 115 10.09 4.83 1.15
N SER A 116 9.86 3.52 1.10
CA SER A 116 8.56 2.89 1.36
C SER A 116 8.69 1.70 2.31
N PHE A 117 7.71 1.56 3.19
CA PHE A 117 7.54 0.44 4.10
C PHE A 117 6.10 -0.03 4.09
N TYR A 118 5.92 -1.34 4.17
CA TYR A 118 4.61 -1.96 4.27
C TYR A 118 4.58 -2.99 5.40
N GLN A 119 3.48 -3.01 6.12
CA GLN A 119 3.16 -4.06 7.09
C GLN A 119 1.68 -4.40 7.03
N ALA A 120 1.37 -5.69 7.03
CA ALA A 120 -0.01 -6.14 7.23
C ALA A 120 -0.47 -5.73 8.63
N LEU A 121 -1.54 -4.92 8.69
CA LEU A 121 -2.14 -4.43 9.93
C LEU A 121 -3.66 -4.60 9.84
N GLU A 122 -4.19 -5.51 10.65
CA GLU A 122 -5.60 -5.93 10.60
C GLU A 122 -6.56 -4.81 11.02
N ASP A 123 -6.25 -4.13 12.13
CA ASP A 123 -7.08 -3.08 12.69
C ASP A 123 -6.27 -2.03 13.45
N LEU A 124 -6.97 -0.97 13.88
CA LEU A 124 -6.38 0.15 14.61
C LEU A 124 -6.48 0.00 16.14
N ARG A 125 -6.82 -1.18 16.70
CA ARG A 125 -7.08 -1.32 18.16
C ARG A 125 -5.89 -0.92 19.01
N SER A 126 -4.69 -1.35 18.63
CA SER A 126 -3.46 -1.00 19.36
C SER A 126 -3.20 0.50 19.31
N PHE A 127 -3.32 1.11 18.12
CA PHE A 127 -3.20 2.56 17.93
C PHE A 127 -4.22 3.31 18.80
N ILE A 128 -5.49 2.93 18.76
CA ILE A 128 -6.56 3.55 19.55
C ILE A 128 -6.27 3.44 21.04
N THR A 129 -5.82 2.27 21.52
CA THR A 129 -5.52 2.05 22.93
C THR A 129 -4.39 2.97 23.40
N THR A 130 -3.28 3.01 22.68
CA THR A 130 -2.14 3.89 23.00
C THR A 130 -2.50 5.36 22.88
N SER A 131 -3.15 5.78 21.78
CA SER A 131 -3.56 7.18 21.60
C SER A 131 -4.56 7.65 22.64
N THR A 132 -5.44 6.76 23.14
CA THR A 132 -6.38 7.11 24.21
C THR A 132 -5.64 7.39 25.52
N GLN A 133 -4.61 6.61 25.84
CA GLN A 133 -3.81 6.78 27.06
C GLN A 133 -2.92 8.02 27.01
N GLU A 134 -2.35 8.31 25.84
CA GLU A 134 -1.39 9.42 25.66
C GLU A 134 -2.06 10.77 25.42
N PHE A 135 -3.16 10.82 24.66
CA PHE A 135 -3.72 12.08 24.17
C PHE A 135 -5.07 12.47 24.76
N CYS A 136 -5.86 11.52 25.29
CA CYS A 136 -7.17 11.85 25.85
C CYS A 136 -7.11 11.92 27.39
N PRO A 137 -7.48 13.06 28.00
CA PRO A 137 -7.74 13.10 29.44
C PRO A 137 -8.84 12.10 29.83
N GLU A 138 -8.76 11.48 31.01
CA GLU A 138 -9.71 10.44 31.45
C GLU A 138 -11.19 10.89 31.41
N LEU A 139 -11.45 12.18 31.60
CA LEU A 139 -12.78 12.78 31.63
C LEU A 139 -13.27 13.31 30.26
N ASP A 140 -12.43 13.28 29.21
CA ASP A 140 -12.83 13.75 27.88
C ASP A 140 -13.54 12.63 27.10
N SER A 141 -14.86 12.54 27.31
CA SER A 141 -15.70 11.56 26.60
C SER A 141 -15.72 11.78 25.08
N VAL A 142 -15.50 13.01 24.60
CA VAL A 142 -15.53 13.33 23.17
C VAL A 142 -14.26 12.82 22.49
N CYS A 143 -13.10 13.05 23.08
CA CYS A 143 -11.82 12.50 22.60
C CYS A 143 -11.87 10.97 22.54
N ASN A 144 -12.32 10.34 23.63
CA ASN A 144 -12.48 8.88 23.71
C ASN A 144 -13.44 8.33 22.64
N ALA A 145 -14.60 8.97 22.44
CA ALA A 145 -15.57 8.53 21.43
C ALA A 145 -15.02 8.67 20.01
N ARG A 146 -14.28 9.76 19.72
CA ARG A 146 -13.63 9.98 18.44
C ARG A 146 -12.58 8.91 18.13
N LEU A 147 -11.68 8.60 19.06
CA LEU A 147 -10.71 7.53 18.85
C LEU A 147 -11.39 6.16 18.70
N ARG A 148 -12.41 5.84 19.50
CA ARG A 148 -13.16 4.59 19.36
C ARG A 148 -13.86 4.47 18.01
N SER A 149 -14.31 5.58 17.41
CA SER A 149 -14.97 5.55 16.09
C SER A 149 -14.05 5.02 14.97
N LEU A 150 -12.72 5.13 15.14
CA LEU A 150 -11.73 4.59 14.20
C LEU A 150 -11.79 3.06 14.06
N LEU A 151 -12.39 2.33 15.00
CA LEU A 151 -12.62 0.89 14.88
C LEU A 151 -13.48 0.52 13.67
N THR A 152 -14.27 1.47 13.16
CA THR A 152 -15.16 1.28 12.00
C THR A 152 -14.73 2.08 10.79
N ALA A 153 -13.54 2.70 10.83
CA ALA A 153 -13.00 3.45 9.70
C ALA A 153 -12.48 2.50 8.61
N THR A 154 -12.60 2.94 7.36
CA THR A 154 -12.03 2.25 6.20
C THR A 154 -10.58 2.65 5.97
N SER A 155 -10.21 3.88 6.33
CA SER A 155 -8.82 4.35 6.24
C SER A 155 -8.50 5.42 7.27
N LEU A 156 -7.22 5.50 7.63
CA LEU A 156 -6.62 6.53 8.46
C LEU A 156 -5.29 6.96 7.83
N ASP A 157 -5.18 8.24 7.51
CA ASP A 157 -4.02 8.82 6.86
C ASP A 157 -3.43 9.94 7.74
N LEU A 158 -2.11 9.92 7.93
CA LEU A 158 -1.34 11.01 8.51
C LEU A 158 -0.36 11.48 7.44
N SER A 159 -0.29 12.78 7.20
CA SER A 159 0.56 13.35 6.16
C SER A 159 1.16 14.66 6.60
N TYR A 160 2.48 14.74 6.51
CA TYR A 160 3.27 15.92 6.80
C TYR A 160 4.17 16.23 5.60
N GLY A 161 4.36 17.53 5.34
CA GLY A 161 5.31 18.02 4.36
C GLY A 161 5.81 19.39 4.77
N THR A 162 7.08 19.68 4.50
CA THR A 162 7.72 20.97 4.80
C THR A 162 7.09 22.13 4.02
N THR A 163 6.55 21.85 2.83
CA THR A 163 5.85 22.85 2.00
C THR A 163 4.52 23.30 2.61
N THR A 164 3.74 22.36 3.15
CA THR A 164 2.48 22.68 3.85
C THR A 164 2.71 23.13 5.29
N ASN A 165 3.86 22.77 5.87
CA ASN A 165 4.27 23.02 7.25
C ASN A 165 3.16 22.69 8.28
N ALA A 166 2.46 21.58 8.04
CA ALA A 166 1.34 21.14 8.84
C ALA A 166 1.20 19.61 8.77
N LEU A 167 0.78 19.02 9.88
CA LEU A 167 0.34 17.62 9.95
C LEU A 167 -1.16 17.56 9.61
N VAL A 168 -1.49 16.77 8.60
CA VAL A 168 -2.87 16.50 8.18
C VAL A 168 -3.22 15.08 8.59
N VAL A 169 -4.23 14.93 9.43
CA VAL A 169 -4.81 13.64 9.82
C VAL A 169 -6.17 13.51 9.16
N SER A 170 -6.42 12.42 8.43
CA SER A 170 -7.68 12.18 7.74
C SER A 170 -8.18 10.78 8.03
N ALA A 171 -9.41 10.65 8.53
CA ALA A 171 -10.10 9.39 8.70
C ALA A 171 -11.32 9.32 7.77
N LEU A 172 -11.58 8.15 7.19
CA LEU A 172 -12.70 7.91 6.29
C LEU A 172 -13.55 6.76 6.83
N TRP A 173 -14.86 6.96 6.91
CA TRP A 173 -15.85 5.94 7.22
C TRP A 173 -16.67 5.63 5.97
N PRO A 174 -17.04 4.35 5.77
CA PRO A 174 -17.67 3.92 4.53
C PRO A 174 -19.11 4.40 4.40
N LEU A 175 -19.70 4.18 3.22
CA LEU A 175 -21.12 4.40 2.98
C LEU A 175 -21.92 3.47 3.89
N ARG A 176 -22.64 4.05 4.85
CA ARG A 176 -23.55 3.34 5.76
C ARG A 176 -24.52 4.35 6.38
N PRO A 177 -25.61 3.89 7.02
CA PRO A 177 -26.42 4.75 7.87
C PRO A 177 -25.58 5.33 9.03
N GLN A 178 -25.47 6.65 9.07
CA GLN A 178 -24.78 7.39 10.13
C GLN A 178 -25.62 8.62 10.54
N THR A 179 -25.68 8.89 11.83
CA THR A 179 -26.25 10.14 12.33
C THR A 179 -25.31 11.29 12.01
N VAL A 180 -25.82 12.34 11.38
CA VAL A 180 -25.06 13.58 11.18
C VAL A 180 -24.87 14.24 12.55
N ALA A 181 -23.70 14.04 13.13
CA ALA A 181 -23.35 14.62 14.43
C ALA A 181 -21.88 15.04 14.44
N VAL A 182 -21.64 16.33 14.70
CA VAL A 182 -20.30 16.91 14.79
C VAL A 182 -20.24 17.84 16.00
N PRO A 183 -19.41 17.53 17.01
CA PRO A 183 -19.26 18.43 18.15
C PRO A 183 -18.53 19.71 17.73
N ALA A 184 -18.98 20.84 18.27
CA ALA A 184 -18.25 22.10 18.17
C ALA A 184 -16.96 22.05 19.01
N SER A 185 -16.08 23.01 18.79
CA SER A 185 -14.87 23.20 19.60
C SER A 185 -14.54 24.68 19.72
N SER A 186 -14.11 25.10 20.90
CA SER A 186 -13.64 26.47 21.17
C SER A 186 -12.17 26.68 20.77
N GLU A 187 -11.38 25.61 20.71
CA GLU A 187 -9.97 25.63 20.31
C GLU A 187 -9.80 25.45 18.79
N ARG A 188 -10.82 24.79 18.21
CA ARG A 188 -11.07 24.38 16.83
C ARG A 188 -11.80 25.33 15.91
N ARG A 189 -11.30 25.69 14.72
CA ARG A 189 -12.25 26.04 13.65
C ARG A 189 -12.80 24.76 13.02
N VAL A 190 -14.11 24.51 13.15
CA VAL A 190 -14.79 23.31 12.64
C VAL A 190 -15.70 23.67 11.47
N GLU A 191 -15.34 23.18 10.29
CA GLU A 191 -16.13 23.31 9.07
C GLU A 191 -16.86 21.99 8.81
N VAL A 192 -18.17 22.04 8.58
CA VAL A 192 -18.98 20.89 8.22
C VAL A 192 -19.57 21.10 6.84
N GLY A 193 -19.30 20.16 5.94
CA GLY A 193 -19.92 20.09 4.62
C GLY A 193 -20.78 18.85 4.50
N ILE A 194 -22.02 19.01 4.04
CA ILE A 194 -22.92 17.90 3.74
C ILE A 194 -23.30 18.06 2.28
N PHE A 195 -22.86 17.14 1.43
CA PHE A 195 -23.02 17.26 -0.01
C PHE A 195 -23.58 15.99 -0.64
N VAL A 196 -24.26 16.20 -1.77
CA VAL A 196 -24.62 15.19 -2.75
C VAL A 196 -23.74 15.33 -3.97
N ASN A 197 -23.45 14.21 -4.62
CA ASN A 197 -22.81 14.24 -5.93
C ASN A 197 -23.82 14.76 -6.96
N ASP A 198 -23.45 15.81 -7.69
CA ASP A 198 -24.28 16.42 -8.71
C ASP A 198 -23.47 16.56 -10.00
N ARG A 199 -23.66 15.57 -10.88
CA ARG A 199 -23.02 15.52 -12.20
C ARG A 199 -23.77 16.34 -13.25
N SER A 200 -24.89 16.98 -12.90
CA SER A 200 -25.74 17.72 -13.83
C SER A 200 -25.43 19.23 -13.89
N GLN A 201 -24.39 19.67 -13.19
CA GLN A 201 -24.00 21.07 -13.10
C GLN A 201 -23.58 21.65 -14.46
N PRO A 202 -24.03 22.88 -14.80
CA PRO A 202 -23.71 23.51 -16.08
C PRO A 202 -22.21 23.82 -16.19
N ASN A 203 -21.64 23.63 -17.38
CA ASN A 203 -20.22 23.86 -17.71
C ASN A 203 -19.22 22.94 -16.99
N MET A 204 -19.65 21.83 -16.38
CA MET A 204 -18.74 20.84 -15.83
C MET A 204 -17.97 20.13 -16.95
N LYS A 205 -16.64 20.12 -16.85
CA LYS A 205 -15.79 19.36 -17.79
C LYS A 205 -15.88 17.86 -17.52
N GLU A 206 -15.52 17.04 -18.51
CA GLU A 206 -15.52 15.56 -18.36
C GLU A 206 -14.66 15.09 -17.18
N ASN A 207 -13.55 15.79 -16.90
CA ASN A 207 -12.59 15.48 -15.83
C ASN A 207 -12.88 16.15 -14.47
N GLU A 208 -14.03 16.81 -14.34
CA GLU A 208 -14.48 17.41 -13.09
C GLU A 208 -15.55 16.57 -12.38
N LEU A 209 -15.67 16.77 -11.06
CA LEU A 209 -16.76 16.28 -10.23
C LEU A 209 -17.50 17.48 -9.63
N GLY A 210 -18.83 17.45 -9.73
CA GLY A 210 -19.72 18.41 -9.10
C GLY A 210 -20.28 17.87 -7.79
N VAL A 211 -20.27 18.70 -6.75
CA VAL A 211 -20.99 18.46 -5.50
C VAL A 211 -21.88 19.65 -5.17
N ALA A 212 -23.03 19.37 -4.57
CA ALA A 212 -24.00 20.38 -4.14
C ALA A 212 -24.50 20.05 -2.73
N GLY A 213 -24.81 21.06 -1.91
CA GLY A 213 -25.33 20.83 -0.56
C GLY A 213 -25.20 22.04 0.34
N VAL A 214 -24.80 21.82 1.59
CA VAL A 214 -24.68 22.87 2.60
C VAL A 214 -23.31 22.85 3.28
N LEU A 215 -22.82 24.06 3.58
CA LEU A 215 -21.61 24.29 4.33
C LEU A 215 -21.94 25.08 5.59
N SER A 216 -21.39 24.69 6.73
CA SER A 216 -21.51 25.42 7.98
C SER A 216 -20.18 25.49 8.71
N VAL A 217 -19.97 26.57 9.46
CA VAL A 217 -18.85 26.75 10.38
C VAL A 217 -19.42 26.77 11.79
N LEU A 218 -19.08 25.77 12.60
CA LEU A 218 -19.63 25.66 13.96
C LEU A 218 -19.01 26.74 14.85
N GLY A 219 -19.83 27.36 15.71
CA GLY A 219 -19.43 28.44 16.61
C GLY A 219 -19.62 29.86 16.05
N ASP A 220 -19.82 30.03 14.73
CA ASP A 220 -20.02 31.35 14.10
C ASP A 220 -21.46 31.90 14.26
N GLY A 221 -22.39 31.12 14.80
CA GLY A 221 -23.80 31.50 15.00
C GLY A 221 -24.61 31.69 13.70
N LYS A 222 -24.06 31.29 12.55
CA LYS A 222 -24.68 31.42 11.23
C LYS A 222 -25.43 30.15 10.84
N LYS A 223 -26.52 30.32 10.09
CA LYS A 223 -27.23 29.21 9.45
C LYS A 223 -26.34 28.52 8.39
N PRO A 224 -26.60 27.23 8.07
CA PRO A 224 -25.91 26.56 6.98
C PRO A 224 -26.09 27.35 5.67
N SER A 225 -25.02 27.51 4.92
CA SER A 225 -25.02 28.20 3.64
C SER A 225 -25.09 27.18 2.50
N PRO A 226 -25.99 27.34 1.52
CA PRO A 226 -25.98 26.51 0.31
C PRO A 226 -24.64 26.65 -0.42
N ALA A 227 -24.13 25.54 -0.93
CA ALA A 227 -22.84 25.48 -1.59
C ALA A 227 -22.87 24.51 -2.76
N VAL A 228 -22.29 24.94 -3.89
CA VAL A 228 -22.17 24.16 -5.12
C VAL A 228 -20.73 24.35 -5.59
N PHE A 229 -20.01 23.25 -5.80
CA PHE A 229 -18.62 23.26 -6.21
C PHE A 229 -18.39 22.26 -7.33
N THR A 230 -17.59 22.68 -8.30
CA THR A 230 -17.01 21.82 -9.32
C THR A 230 -15.50 21.80 -9.12
N PHE A 231 -14.89 20.63 -9.13
CA PHE A 231 -13.45 20.50 -8.95
C PHE A 231 -12.89 19.34 -9.80
N PRO A 232 -11.64 19.44 -10.28
CA PRO A 232 -10.96 18.31 -10.90
C PRO A 232 -10.76 17.21 -9.86
N CYS A 233 -10.84 15.95 -10.27
CA CYS A 233 -10.58 14.82 -9.38
C CYS A 233 -9.76 13.75 -10.07
N ARG A 234 -8.57 13.47 -9.50
CA ARG A 234 -7.64 12.46 -10.05
C ARG A 234 -8.10 11.05 -9.79
N HIS A 235 -8.87 10.79 -8.75
CA HIS A 235 -9.31 9.43 -8.42
C HIS A 235 -10.80 9.30 -8.66
N ARG A 236 -11.17 8.35 -9.50
CA ARG A 236 -12.55 8.11 -9.93
C ARG A 236 -12.90 6.66 -9.77
N ARG A 237 -14.19 6.39 -9.65
CA ARG A 237 -14.72 5.03 -9.68
C ARG A 237 -14.96 4.57 -11.11
N ASP A 238 -14.47 3.38 -11.43
CA ASP A 238 -14.89 2.61 -12.59
C ASP A 238 -16.04 1.66 -12.21
N ASP A 239 -16.91 1.35 -13.18
CA ASP A 239 -18.06 0.47 -12.97
C ASP A 239 -17.69 -1.02 -13.05
N SER A 240 -16.51 -1.36 -13.59
CA SER A 240 -16.03 -2.73 -13.65
C SER A 240 -15.53 -3.25 -12.30
N VAL A 241 -15.48 -4.57 -12.20
CA VAL A 241 -15.02 -5.30 -11.02
C VAL A 241 -13.88 -6.23 -11.37
N PHE A 242 -13.02 -6.52 -10.39
CA PHE A 242 -11.97 -7.53 -10.50
C PHE A 242 -11.97 -8.50 -9.32
N SER A 243 -11.58 -9.75 -9.57
CA SER A 243 -11.41 -10.77 -8.54
C SER A 243 -9.99 -11.37 -8.61
N PRO A 244 -9.21 -11.32 -7.51
CA PRO A 244 -7.92 -11.97 -7.43
C PRO A 244 -8.04 -13.41 -6.87
N LYS A 245 -7.30 -14.34 -7.46
CA LYS A 245 -7.22 -15.73 -7.04
C LYS A 245 -5.82 -16.29 -7.20
N PHE A 246 -5.35 -17.10 -6.26
CA PHE A 246 -4.16 -17.92 -6.48
C PHE A 246 -4.51 -19.25 -7.14
N LEU A 247 -3.80 -19.59 -8.23
CA LEU A 247 -3.99 -20.85 -8.92
C LEU A 247 -3.48 -22.02 -8.06
N THR A 248 -4.29 -23.09 -7.97
CA THR A 248 -3.96 -24.30 -7.21
C THR A 248 -3.39 -25.39 -8.12
N PRO A 249 -2.43 -26.21 -7.65
CA PRO A 249 -1.83 -26.19 -6.31
C PRO A 249 -0.84 -25.03 -6.12
N THR A 250 -0.82 -24.45 -4.92
CA THR A 250 0.14 -23.42 -4.55
C THR A 250 1.45 -24.08 -4.11
N GLY A 251 2.56 -23.70 -4.75
CA GLY A 251 3.92 -24.11 -4.37
C GLY A 251 4.76 -22.91 -3.94
N LEU A 252 6.08 -23.01 -4.05
CA LEU A 252 6.99 -21.87 -3.83
C LEU A 252 6.92 -20.82 -4.94
N HIS A 253 6.23 -21.11 -6.05
CA HIS A 253 6.02 -20.22 -7.18
C HIS A 253 4.51 -20.01 -7.43
N PRO A 254 3.76 -19.39 -6.50
CA PRO A 254 2.34 -19.17 -6.69
C PRO A 254 2.08 -18.21 -7.86
N THR A 255 1.01 -18.45 -8.61
CA THR A 255 0.56 -17.56 -9.68
C THR A 255 -0.74 -16.88 -9.25
N LEU A 256 -0.72 -15.55 -9.18
CA LEU A 256 -1.89 -14.73 -8.88
C LEU A 256 -2.64 -14.42 -10.18
N GLN A 257 -3.84 -14.96 -10.34
CA GLN A 257 -4.74 -14.62 -11.43
C GLN A 257 -5.63 -13.43 -11.01
N LEU A 258 -5.69 -12.38 -11.82
CA LEU A 258 -6.71 -11.33 -11.69
C LEU A 258 -7.72 -11.50 -12.82
N SER A 259 -9.00 -11.62 -12.48
CA SER A 259 -10.10 -11.70 -13.46
C SER A 259 -10.92 -10.42 -13.44
N PHE A 260 -11.18 -9.84 -14.60
CA PHE A 260 -11.87 -8.57 -14.77
C PHE A 260 -13.22 -8.79 -15.48
N SER A 261 -14.22 -7.99 -15.11
CA SER A 261 -15.55 -8.07 -15.74
C SER A 261 -15.62 -7.42 -17.12
N SER A 262 -14.72 -6.48 -17.41
CA SER A 262 -14.70 -5.69 -18.65
C SER A 262 -13.28 -5.39 -19.09
N ASN A 263 -13.06 -5.35 -20.40
CA ASN A 263 -11.81 -4.87 -21.03
C ASN A 263 -11.96 -3.46 -21.63
N LYS A 264 -13.10 -2.79 -21.43
CA LYS A 264 -13.38 -1.50 -22.01
C LYS A 264 -12.72 -0.37 -21.20
N PRO A 265 -12.01 0.57 -21.84
CA PRO A 265 -11.48 1.73 -21.15
C PRO A 265 -12.61 2.68 -20.70
N PRO A 266 -12.42 3.42 -19.60
CA PRO A 266 -13.45 4.30 -19.01
C PRO A 266 -13.73 5.55 -19.86
N SER A 267 -12.75 6.04 -20.61
CA SER A 267 -12.91 7.18 -21.53
C SER A 267 -12.36 6.84 -22.91
N THR A 268 -12.96 7.42 -23.94
CA THR A 268 -12.55 7.29 -25.35
C THR A 268 -11.64 8.42 -25.83
N GLU A 269 -11.51 9.49 -25.05
CA GLU A 269 -10.83 10.72 -25.49
C GLU A 269 -9.34 10.79 -25.12
N GLY A 270 -8.85 9.87 -24.28
CA GLY A 270 -7.45 9.82 -23.82
C GLY A 270 -6.76 8.47 -24.05
N GLN A 271 -5.42 8.48 -24.05
CA GLN A 271 -4.64 7.25 -23.96
C GLN A 271 -4.79 6.69 -22.54
N CYS A 272 -5.66 5.69 -22.40
CA CYS A 272 -5.90 4.97 -21.16
C CYS A 272 -5.21 3.60 -21.21
N ALA A 273 -4.46 3.25 -20.17
CA ALA A 273 -3.90 1.92 -20.00
C ALA A 273 -4.26 1.35 -18.61
N PRO A 274 -4.57 0.05 -18.49
CA PRO A 274 -4.88 -0.58 -17.22
C PRO A 274 -3.60 -0.99 -16.48
N TYR A 275 -3.60 -0.81 -15.16
CA TYR A 275 -2.48 -1.10 -14.29
C TYR A 275 -2.91 -1.88 -13.05
N ALA A 276 -2.01 -2.71 -12.54
CA ALA A 276 -2.10 -3.31 -11.22
C ALA A 276 -0.88 -2.92 -10.38
N PHE A 277 -1.12 -2.25 -9.25
CA PHE A 277 -0.12 -1.95 -8.25
C PHE A 277 -0.21 -2.96 -7.11
N LEU A 278 0.79 -3.83 -7.02
CA LEU A 278 0.84 -4.89 -6.00
C LEU A 278 1.75 -4.45 -4.86
N THR A 279 1.23 -4.56 -3.64
CA THR A 279 2.02 -4.45 -2.41
C THR A 279 2.27 -5.85 -1.88
N LEU A 280 3.54 -6.23 -1.80
CA LEU A 280 3.98 -7.57 -1.43
C LEU A 280 4.63 -7.53 -0.05
N ALA A 281 4.09 -8.32 0.88
CA ALA A 281 4.70 -8.52 2.19
C ALA A 281 6.02 -9.27 2.06
N LYS A 282 6.88 -9.18 3.09
CA LYS A 282 8.17 -9.87 3.18
C LYS A 282 8.20 -11.33 2.70
N THR A 283 7.12 -12.09 2.91
CA THR A 283 7.00 -13.52 2.62
C THR A 283 6.87 -13.83 1.13
N ILE A 284 6.46 -12.87 0.30
CA ILE A 284 6.22 -13.05 -1.13
C ILE A 284 6.89 -11.93 -1.91
N PHE A 285 7.45 -12.23 -3.08
CA PHE A 285 8.11 -11.24 -3.91
C PHE A 285 7.89 -11.54 -5.38
N ALA A 286 8.10 -10.53 -6.22
CA ALA A 286 8.09 -10.66 -7.66
C ALA A 286 9.53 -10.71 -8.18
N ASP A 287 9.82 -11.64 -9.10
CA ASP A 287 11.10 -11.70 -9.77
C ASP A 287 11.11 -10.71 -10.95
N ARG A 288 11.86 -9.62 -10.79
CA ARG A 288 12.02 -8.58 -11.83
C ARG A 288 12.65 -9.09 -13.12
N HIS A 289 13.48 -10.15 -13.06
CA HIS A 289 14.14 -10.70 -14.23
C HIS A 289 13.17 -11.55 -15.04
N GLN A 290 12.33 -12.32 -14.36
CA GLN A 290 11.23 -13.03 -15.00
C GLN A 290 10.21 -12.06 -15.62
N LEU A 291 9.86 -10.99 -14.91
CA LEU A 291 8.94 -9.95 -15.38
C LEU A 291 9.59 -8.92 -16.33
N GLY A 292 10.81 -9.16 -16.78
CA GLY A 292 11.51 -8.34 -17.77
C GLY A 292 11.53 -8.94 -19.17
N ASP A 293 10.95 -10.13 -19.38
CA ASP A 293 10.90 -10.80 -20.68
C ASP A 293 9.56 -10.53 -21.39
N ASP A 294 9.60 -9.83 -22.52
CA ASP A 294 8.40 -9.38 -23.25
C ASP A 294 7.51 -10.54 -23.73
N LEU A 295 8.11 -11.66 -24.16
CA LEU A 295 7.36 -12.83 -24.63
C LEU A 295 6.63 -13.52 -23.48
N PHE A 296 7.30 -13.63 -22.34
CA PHE A 296 6.72 -14.18 -21.13
C PHE A 296 5.57 -13.30 -20.62
N LEU A 297 5.76 -11.98 -20.57
CA LEU A 297 4.71 -11.03 -20.19
C LEU A 297 3.49 -11.12 -21.12
N ALA A 298 3.70 -11.15 -22.44
CA ALA A 298 2.63 -11.28 -23.42
C ALA A 298 1.83 -12.58 -23.22
N SER A 299 2.49 -13.69 -22.87
CA SER A 299 1.81 -14.96 -22.57
C SER A 299 0.91 -14.92 -21.33
N LYS A 300 1.04 -13.87 -20.51
CA LYS A 300 0.32 -13.66 -19.25
C LYS A 300 -0.65 -12.48 -19.30
N ASN A 301 -0.89 -11.93 -20.50
CA ASN A 301 -1.67 -10.71 -20.73
C ASN A 301 -1.12 -9.52 -19.93
N LEU A 302 0.22 -9.41 -19.87
CA LEU A 302 0.95 -8.29 -19.27
C LEU A 302 1.72 -7.56 -20.38
N THR A 303 1.77 -6.23 -20.28
CA THR A 303 2.52 -5.39 -21.22
C THR A 303 3.94 -5.15 -20.72
N ALA A 304 4.09 -4.73 -19.45
CA ALA A 304 5.38 -4.35 -18.89
C ALA A 304 5.38 -4.33 -17.35
N LEU A 305 6.53 -4.62 -16.75
CA LEU A 305 6.84 -4.20 -15.38
C LEU A 305 7.35 -2.74 -15.41
N LYS A 306 6.50 -1.78 -15.04
CA LYS A 306 6.85 -0.35 -15.07
C LYS A 306 7.72 0.08 -13.90
N TYR A 307 7.48 -0.50 -12.73
CA TYR A 307 8.14 -0.12 -11.50
C TYR A 307 8.31 -1.31 -10.57
N THR A 308 9.43 -1.31 -9.84
CA THR A 308 9.68 -2.21 -8.72
C THR A 308 10.52 -1.49 -7.66
N THR A 309 10.17 -1.64 -6.39
CA THR A 309 11.00 -1.16 -5.28
C THR A 309 12.30 -1.95 -5.18
N LEU A 310 13.38 -1.33 -4.68
CA LEU A 310 14.66 -2.00 -4.49
C LEU A 310 15.25 -1.69 -3.10
N PRO A 311 16.07 -2.59 -2.50
CA PRO A 311 16.48 -3.89 -3.03
C PRO A 311 15.44 -5.00 -2.79
N VAL A 312 15.41 -5.99 -3.69
CA VAL A 312 14.69 -7.26 -3.51
C VAL A 312 15.70 -8.39 -3.66
N ASP A 313 15.97 -9.08 -2.56
CA ASP A 313 16.82 -10.27 -2.56
C ASP A 313 16.01 -11.46 -3.09
N LEU A 314 16.47 -12.16 -4.12
CA LEU A 314 15.73 -13.28 -4.73
C LEU A 314 16.01 -14.62 -4.04
N GLU A 315 16.99 -14.68 -3.14
CA GLU A 315 17.51 -15.92 -2.55
C GLU A 315 17.31 -15.99 -1.02
N ALA A 316 17.31 -14.84 -0.33
CA ALA A 316 17.20 -14.81 1.12
C ALA A 316 15.85 -15.34 1.63
N PRO A 317 15.85 -16.20 2.67
CA PRO A 317 14.61 -16.63 3.31
C PRO A 317 13.94 -15.51 4.11
N ALA A 318 12.64 -15.64 4.40
CA ALA A 318 11.87 -14.59 5.06
C ALA A 318 12.38 -14.24 6.47
N TYR A 319 13.07 -15.15 7.14
CA TYR A 319 13.59 -14.91 8.49
C TYR A 319 14.97 -14.21 8.51
N THR A 320 15.65 -14.05 7.37
CA THR A 320 16.91 -13.26 7.28
C THR A 320 16.76 -11.97 6.49
N THR A 321 15.71 -11.82 5.66
CA THR A 321 15.44 -10.56 4.97
C THR A 321 15.18 -9.45 6.01
N GLU A 322 15.77 -8.27 5.84
CA GLU A 322 15.52 -7.13 6.75
C GLU A 322 14.34 -6.28 6.28
N THR A 323 14.19 -6.11 4.97
CA THR A 323 13.11 -5.33 4.35
C THR A 323 11.75 -6.02 4.56
N TRP A 324 10.73 -5.23 4.93
CA TRP A 324 9.42 -5.77 5.32
C TRP A 324 8.44 -5.91 4.15
N GLY A 325 8.75 -5.36 2.97
CA GLY A 325 7.89 -5.49 1.80
C GLY A 325 8.55 -5.03 0.51
N SER A 326 7.79 -5.11 -0.58
CA SER A 326 8.14 -4.56 -1.89
C SER A 326 6.87 -4.13 -2.62
N ASN A 327 7.00 -3.21 -3.57
CA ASN A 327 5.90 -2.81 -4.44
C ASN A 327 6.30 -3.00 -5.90
N ILE A 328 5.35 -3.41 -6.72
CA ILE A 328 5.50 -3.45 -8.18
C ILE A 328 4.31 -2.79 -8.88
N LEU A 329 4.56 -2.18 -10.04
CA LEU A 329 3.52 -1.67 -10.94
C LEU A 329 3.60 -2.43 -12.26
N LEU A 330 2.52 -3.12 -12.59
CA LEU A 330 2.36 -3.86 -13.84
C LEU A 330 1.40 -3.10 -14.75
N GLU A 331 1.82 -2.89 -16.01
CA GLU A 331 0.92 -2.52 -17.10
C GLU A 331 0.29 -3.79 -17.65
N LEU A 332 -1.04 -3.81 -17.77
CA LEU A 332 -1.81 -4.97 -18.20
C LEU A 332 -2.11 -4.88 -19.71
N ALA A 333 -2.28 -6.04 -20.35
CA ALA A 333 -2.62 -6.14 -21.77
C ALA A 333 -4.07 -6.65 -21.93
N PRO A 334 -5.08 -5.75 -21.94
CA PRO A 334 -6.45 -6.15 -22.20
C PRO A 334 -6.58 -6.67 -23.64
N PRO A 335 -7.46 -7.65 -23.91
CA PRO A 335 -7.64 -8.16 -25.27
C PRO A 335 -8.22 -7.09 -26.20
N ASP A 336 -7.66 -6.98 -27.41
CA ASP A 336 -8.12 -6.08 -28.47
C ASP A 336 -9.45 -6.56 -29.10
N SER A 337 -10.53 -6.56 -28.34
CA SER A 337 -11.87 -6.82 -28.85
C SER A 337 -12.69 -5.53 -28.89
N ARG A 338 -13.38 -5.30 -30.02
CA ARG A 338 -14.40 -4.23 -30.11
C ARG A 338 -15.62 -4.48 -29.22
N GLN A 339 -15.73 -5.68 -28.66
CA GLN A 339 -16.80 -6.10 -27.77
C GLN A 339 -16.26 -6.14 -26.35
N ASP A 340 -17.09 -5.64 -25.43
CA ASP A 340 -16.83 -5.72 -24.00
C ASP A 340 -16.91 -7.19 -23.55
N GLN A 341 -15.83 -7.69 -22.95
CA GLN A 341 -15.74 -9.08 -22.51
C GLN A 341 -14.91 -9.22 -21.23
N PRO A 342 -15.21 -10.25 -20.41
CA PRO A 342 -14.38 -10.59 -19.27
C PRO A 342 -13.04 -11.14 -19.75
N TRP A 343 -11.98 -10.88 -18.98
CA TRP A 343 -10.62 -11.30 -19.28
C TRP A 343 -9.83 -11.50 -18.00
N SER A 344 -8.64 -12.11 -18.12
CA SER A 344 -7.79 -12.38 -16.97
C SER A 344 -6.31 -12.21 -17.29
N ILE A 345 -5.53 -11.87 -16.27
CA ILE A 345 -4.06 -11.87 -16.31
C ILE A 345 -3.52 -12.88 -15.32
N GLU A 346 -2.24 -13.21 -15.46
CA GLU A 346 -1.52 -14.06 -14.51
C GLU A 346 -0.23 -13.38 -14.06
N VAL A 347 -0.07 -13.18 -12.75
CA VAL A 347 1.11 -12.58 -12.15
C VAL A 347 1.90 -13.67 -11.42
N PRO A 348 3.05 -14.10 -11.96
CA PRO A 348 3.92 -15.06 -11.30
C PRO A 348 4.63 -14.42 -10.12
N LEU A 349 4.56 -15.06 -8.96
CA LEU A 349 5.16 -14.62 -7.71
C LEU A 349 5.99 -15.74 -7.11
N HIS A 350 6.85 -15.37 -6.17
CA HIS A 350 7.75 -16.28 -5.46
C HIS A 350 7.53 -16.14 -3.97
N VAL A 351 7.44 -17.28 -3.28
CA VAL A 351 7.35 -17.33 -1.82
C VAL A 351 8.74 -17.60 -1.25
N ARG A 352 9.13 -16.80 -0.26
CA ARG A 352 10.36 -17.04 0.50
C ARG A 352 10.18 -18.23 1.42
N TYR A 353 11.28 -18.92 1.72
CA TYR A 353 11.27 -19.95 2.75
C TYR A 353 10.78 -19.39 4.09
N LEU A 354 9.77 -20.05 4.64
CA LEU A 354 9.19 -19.77 5.94
C LEU A 354 9.76 -20.72 7.00
N LYS A 355 9.46 -20.45 8.27
CA LYS A 355 9.87 -21.33 9.36
C LYS A 355 9.13 -22.68 9.28
N PRO A 356 9.75 -23.77 9.76
CA PRO A 356 9.07 -25.05 9.92
C PRO A 356 7.76 -24.93 10.72
N SER A 357 6.82 -25.83 10.45
CA SER A 357 5.55 -25.92 11.18
C SER A 357 5.18 -27.38 11.46
N ALA A 358 4.33 -27.60 12.46
CA ALA A 358 3.89 -28.95 12.83
C ALA A 358 3.10 -29.65 11.71
N SER A 359 2.29 -28.90 10.95
CA SER A 359 1.50 -29.43 9.84
C SER A 359 2.31 -29.69 8.58
N GLY A 360 3.47 -29.02 8.42
CA GLY A 360 4.23 -28.98 7.17
C GLY A 360 3.65 -27.99 6.15
N GLU A 361 2.69 -27.17 6.57
CA GLU A 361 2.11 -26.09 5.76
C GLU A 361 1.96 -24.83 6.62
N THR A 362 1.96 -23.67 6.00
CA THR A 362 1.72 -22.37 6.64
C THR A 362 0.88 -21.51 5.71
N GLU A 363 -0.13 -20.84 6.27
CA GLU A 363 -0.92 -19.86 5.53
C GLU A 363 -0.28 -18.48 5.62
N ILE A 364 -0.17 -17.82 4.47
CA ILE A 364 0.17 -16.40 4.38
C ILE A 364 -0.99 -15.65 3.71
N GLU A 365 -1.07 -14.35 3.97
CA GLU A 365 -2.05 -13.47 3.34
C GLU A 365 -1.34 -12.40 2.51
N VAL A 366 -1.86 -12.19 1.30
CA VAL A 366 -1.38 -11.20 0.34
C VAL A 366 -2.49 -10.18 0.13
N PRO A 367 -2.26 -8.87 0.34
CA PRO A 367 -3.30 -7.87 0.17
C PRO A 367 -3.74 -7.77 -1.30
N TYR A 368 -5.01 -7.45 -1.53
CA TYR A 368 -5.50 -7.20 -2.88
C TYR A 368 -4.77 -6.00 -3.50
N PRO A 369 -4.40 -6.05 -4.79
CA PRO A 369 -3.75 -4.92 -5.45
C PRO A 369 -4.70 -3.74 -5.64
N ALA A 370 -4.12 -2.55 -5.80
CA ALA A 370 -4.84 -1.43 -6.38
C ALA A 370 -4.83 -1.57 -7.90
N VAL A 371 -6.01 -1.74 -8.51
CA VAL A 371 -6.18 -1.89 -9.95
C VAL A 371 -6.96 -0.69 -10.49
N PHE A 372 -6.42 -0.07 -11.53
CA PHE A 372 -7.01 1.14 -12.10
C PHE A 372 -6.61 1.32 -13.56
N TRP A 373 -7.42 2.06 -14.31
CA TRP A 373 -7.00 2.67 -15.57
C TRP A 373 -6.31 3.99 -15.30
N ALA A 374 -5.14 4.21 -15.89
CA ALA A 374 -4.48 5.52 -15.88
C ALA A 374 -4.68 6.17 -17.26
N CYS A 375 -5.31 7.34 -17.26
CA CYS A 375 -5.60 8.12 -18.45
C CYS A 375 -4.95 9.50 -18.33
N SER A 376 -4.29 9.98 -19.39
CA SER A 376 -3.83 11.38 -19.44
C SER A 376 -5.03 12.30 -19.68
N SER A 377 -5.17 13.34 -18.85
CA SER A 377 -6.26 14.32 -18.98
C SER A 377 -5.90 15.50 -19.91
N GLY A 378 -4.62 15.70 -20.22
CA GLY A 378 -4.14 16.86 -20.99
C GLY A 378 -4.23 18.22 -20.27
N GLU A 379 -4.62 18.26 -18.98
CA GLU A 379 -4.65 19.50 -18.17
C GLU A 379 -3.39 19.62 -17.29
N GLU A 380 -2.92 20.85 -16.99
CA GLU A 380 -1.63 21.05 -16.30
C GLU A 380 -1.61 20.55 -14.84
N THR A 381 -2.70 20.71 -14.09
CA THR A 381 -2.81 20.24 -12.70
C THR A 381 -4.25 19.91 -12.32
N LEU A 382 -4.44 18.72 -11.73
CA LEU A 382 -5.70 18.28 -11.16
C LEU A 382 -5.57 18.30 -9.62
N GLU A 383 -6.00 19.39 -8.98
CA GLU A 383 -5.99 19.53 -7.52
C GLU A 383 -7.42 19.54 -6.95
N SER A 384 -7.76 18.53 -6.13
CA SER A 384 -9.03 18.46 -5.42
C SER A 384 -8.87 18.76 -3.93
N PRO A 385 -9.83 19.45 -3.30
CA PRO A 385 -9.90 19.56 -1.84
C PRO A 385 -10.10 18.20 -1.15
N PHE A 386 -10.52 17.16 -1.87
CA PHE A 386 -10.78 15.81 -1.37
C PHE A 386 -9.71 14.78 -1.78
N ASP A 387 -8.67 15.20 -2.49
CA ASP A 387 -7.64 14.28 -2.94
C ASP A 387 -6.94 13.59 -1.78
N ARG A 388 -6.76 12.28 -1.95
CA ARG A 388 -5.95 11.42 -1.11
C ARG A 388 -4.66 11.08 -1.86
N LEU A 389 -3.70 11.99 -1.79
CA LEU A 389 -2.40 11.89 -2.46
C LEU A 389 -1.42 10.99 -1.68
N ASN A 390 -0.32 10.63 -2.34
CA ASN A 390 0.80 9.84 -1.83
C ASN A 390 0.43 8.40 -1.43
N VAL A 391 -0.46 7.78 -2.21
CA VAL A 391 -0.92 6.39 -2.02
C VAL A 391 -0.01 5.34 -2.69
N GLY A 392 1.17 5.78 -3.16
CA GLY A 392 2.25 4.94 -3.65
C GLY A 392 2.35 4.97 -5.17
N TYR A 393 1.34 4.44 -5.86
CA TYR A 393 1.33 4.42 -7.33
C TYR A 393 1.13 5.79 -7.94
N ASP A 394 0.42 6.71 -7.28
CA ASP A 394 0.10 8.04 -7.83
C ASP A 394 1.35 8.92 -8.03
N ASN A 395 2.43 8.58 -7.33
CA ASN A 395 3.76 9.19 -7.46
C ASN A 395 4.58 8.62 -8.64
N LEU A 396 4.09 7.55 -9.29
CA LEU A 396 4.69 6.94 -10.48
C LEU A 396 4.13 7.51 -11.80
N PHE A 397 3.14 8.38 -11.71
CA PHE A 397 2.51 9.00 -12.85
C PHE A 397 2.59 10.53 -12.73
N SER A 398 2.41 11.20 -13.86
CA SER A 398 2.33 12.66 -13.91
C SER A 398 1.07 13.18 -13.20
N ARG A 399 1.11 14.46 -12.80
CA ARG A 399 0.02 15.09 -12.03
C ARG A 399 -1.28 15.29 -12.83
N ASP A 400 -1.22 15.23 -14.15
CA ASP A 400 -2.36 15.25 -15.09
C ASP A 400 -2.99 13.87 -15.31
N THR A 401 -2.48 12.83 -14.64
CA THR A 401 -3.06 11.48 -14.76
C THR A 401 -4.31 11.35 -13.90
N VAL A 402 -5.40 10.88 -14.52
CA VAL A 402 -6.65 10.46 -13.88
C VAL A 402 -6.65 8.94 -13.74
N PHE A 403 -6.96 8.47 -12.53
CA PHE A 403 -7.03 7.07 -12.14
C PHE A 403 -8.49 6.64 -11.98
N TRP A 404 -8.94 5.70 -12.80
CA TRP A 404 -10.25 5.07 -12.69
C TRP A 404 -10.11 3.72 -11.99
N HIS A 405 -10.50 3.67 -10.72
CA HIS A 405 -10.34 2.53 -9.83
C HIS A 405 -11.37 1.44 -10.10
N ILE A 406 -10.89 0.24 -10.43
CA ILE A 406 -11.70 -0.95 -10.61
C ILE A 406 -12.04 -1.52 -9.23
N THR A 407 -13.31 -1.91 -9.03
CA THR A 407 -13.77 -2.32 -7.70
C THR A 407 -13.40 -3.78 -7.39
N PRO A 408 -12.72 -4.08 -6.26
CA PRO A 408 -12.41 -5.46 -5.91
C PRO A 408 -13.66 -6.25 -5.51
N GLN A 409 -13.70 -7.51 -5.95
CA GLN A 409 -14.67 -8.51 -5.58
C GLN A 409 -13.95 -9.66 -4.86
N PRO A 410 -14.10 -9.76 -3.53
CA PRO A 410 -13.46 -10.81 -2.76
C PRO A 410 -14.03 -12.20 -3.07
N GLU A 411 -13.19 -13.23 -3.03
CA GLU A 411 -13.59 -14.63 -3.28
C GLU A 411 -14.54 -15.18 -2.21
N ASP A 412 -14.28 -14.86 -0.93
CA ASP A 412 -15.08 -15.31 0.19
C ASP A 412 -15.21 -14.20 1.25
N GLY A 413 -16.44 -13.98 1.72
CA GLY A 413 -16.79 -12.91 2.64
C GLY A 413 -16.50 -11.49 2.12
N GLY A 414 -16.11 -10.60 3.02
CA GLY A 414 -15.76 -9.21 2.73
C GLY A 414 -14.26 -8.92 2.81
N ARG A 415 -13.38 -9.94 2.82
CA ARG A 415 -11.94 -9.75 3.09
C ARG A 415 -11.15 -9.44 1.82
N LEU A 416 -10.37 -8.36 1.82
CA LEU A 416 -9.50 -7.91 0.73
C LEU A 416 -8.07 -8.45 0.86
N MET A 417 -7.94 -9.69 1.30
CA MET A 417 -6.68 -10.42 1.46
C MET A 417 -6.82 -11.79 0.81
N SER A 418 -5.87 -12.17 -0.04
CA SER A 418 -5.81 -13.49 -0.68
C SER A 418 -4.94 -14.43 0.14
N ARG A 419 -5.47 -15.59 0.51
CA ARG A 419 -4.74 -16.62 1.26
C ARG A 419 -3.90 -17.48 0.32
N VAL A 420 -2.70 -17.82 0.75
CA VAL A 420 -1.79 -18.74 0.05
C VAL A 420 -1.31 -19.79 1.04
N THR A 421 -1.50 -21.06 0.70
CA THR A 421 -0.96 -22.18 1.47
C THR A 421 0.45 -22.49 0.97
N VAL A 422 1.42 -22.37 1.86
CA VAL A 422 2.84 -22.54 1.58
C VAL A 422 3.34 -23.81 2.23
N PRO A 423 3.92 -24.76 1.47
CA PRO A 423 4.54 -25.94 2.05
C PRO A 423 5.81 -25.54 2.82
N VAL A 424 5.95 -26.05 4.04
CA VAL A 424 7.11 -25.83 4.92
C VAL A 424 7.63 -27.16 5.47
N LEU A 425 8.84 -27.15 6.01
CA LEU A 425 9.40 -28.34 6.65
C LEU A 425 8.56 -28.72 7.89
N LYS A 426 8.24 -30.01 8.04
CA LYS A 426 7.61 -30.52 9.27
C LYS A 426 8.60 -30.52 10.42
N ASP A 427 8.17 -30.08 11.60
CA ASP A 427 9.01 -30.00 12.79
C ASP A 427 9.67 -31.35 13.15
N GLU A 428 8.94 -32.46 13.00
CA GLU A 428 9.45 -33.82 13.27
C GLU A 428 10.67 -34.20 12.41
N GLY A 429 10.83 -33.59 11.24
CA GLY A 429 11.96 -33.83 10.35
C GLY A 429 13.20 -33.02 10.69
N VAL A 430 13.10 -31.97 11.50
CA VAL A 430 14.17 -30.98 11.69
C VAL A 430 15.39 -31.59 12.38
N ASP A 431 15.19 -32.24 13.52
CA ASP A 431 16.26 -32.85 14.31
C ASP A 431 17.00 -33.98 13.60
N PRO A 432 16.33 -34.99 13.00
CA PRO A 432 17.03 -36.06 12.28
C PRO A 432 17.79 -35.54 11.06
N ILE A 433 17.23 -34.57 10.31
CA ILE A 433 17.93 -33.93 9.19
C ILE A 433 19.17 -33.20 9.70
N ARG A 434 19.03 -32.37 10.73
CA ARG A 434 20.15 -31.61 11.31
C ARG A 434 21.28 -32.53 11.77
N SER A 435 20.96 -33.55 12.57
CA SER A 435 21.96 -34.50 13.07
C SER A 435 22.60 -35.30 11.94
N GLY A 436 21.82 -35.73 10.94
CA GLY A 436 22.33 -36.41 9.75
C GLY A 436 23.28 -35.55 8.92
N THR A 437 22.93 -34.29 8.67
CA THR A 437 23.79 -33.33 7.94
C THR A 437 25.08 -33.07 8.70
N VAL A 438 25.03 -32.86 10.02
CA VAL A 438 26.23 -32.66 10.84
C VAL A 438 27.14 -33.88 10.77
N ALA A 439 26.60 -35.10 10.88
CA ALA A 439 27.37 -36.32 10.78
C ALA A 439 28.04 -36.47 9.39
N ALA A 440 27.30 -36.21 8.32
CA ALA A 440 27.82 -36.29 6.95
C ALA A 440 28.95 -35.28 6.70
N VAL A 441 28.77 -34.03 7.13
CA VAL A 441 29.80 -32.98 7.01
C VAL A 441 31.03 -33.33 7.85
N ALA A 442 30.86 -33.81 9.08
CA ALA A 442 31.97 -34.20 9.94
C ALA A 442 32.77 -35.38 9.35
N LEU A 443 32.08 -36.40 8.82
CA LEU A 443 32.73 -37.53 8.15
C LEU A 443 33.47 -37.09 6.88
N GLY A 444 32.86 -36.23 6.06
CA GLY A 444 33.50 -35.66 4.89
C GLY A 444 34.74 -34.84 5.24
N PHE A 445 34.65 -33.99 6.25
CA PHE A 445 35.78 -33.19 6.74
C PHE A 445 36.90 -34.06 7.30
N ALA A 446 36.58 -35.07 8.11
CA ALA A 446 37.55 -36.03 8.63
C ALA A 446 38.24 -36.82 7.50
N TRP A 447 37.50 -37.19 6.45
CA TRP A 447 38.06 -37.86 5.28
C TRP A 447 39.04 -36.95 4.51
N VAL A 448 38.70 -35.68 4.30
CA VAL A 448 39.61 -34.70 3.67
C VAL A 448 40.87 -34.51 4.51
N LEU A 449 40.73 -34.34 5.83
CA LEU A 449 41.86 -34.22 6.75
C LEU A 449 42.77 -35.45 6.71
N TRP A 450 42.20 -36.66 6.72
CA TRP A 450 42.96 -37.90 6.57
C TRP A 450 43.78 -37.84 5.28
N LYS A 451 43.15 -37.54 4.13
CA LYS A 451 43.83 -37.51 2.84
C LYS A 451 44.98 -36.50 2.84
N LEU A 452 44.79 -35.30 3.38
CA LEU A 452 45.83 -34.29 3.49
C LEU A 452 47.01 -34.75 4.37
N ILE A 453 46.72 -35.28 5.57
CA ILE A 453 47.76 -35.81 6.47
C ILE A 453 48.53 -36.95 5.80
N SER A 454 47.85 -37.84 5.09
CA SER A 454 48.48 -38.96 4.40
C SER A 454 49.43 -38.52 3.27
N VAL A 455 49.18 -37.38 2.64
CA VAL A 455 50.07 -36.79 1.62
C VAL A 455 51.27 -36.12 2.28
N VAL A 456 51.08 -35.36 3.37
CA VAL A 456 52.18 -34.74 4.13
C VAL A 456 53.13 -35.81 4.70
N MET A 457 52.59 -36.86 5.32
CA MET A 457 53.38 -37.98 5.82
C MET A 457 54.10 -38.78 4.72
N ARG A 458 53.60 -38.75 3.48
CA ARG A 458 54.30 -39.33 2.32
C ARG A 458 55.38 -38.40 1.77
N SER A 459 55.20 -37.08 1.88
CA SER A 459 56.20 -36.09 1.49
C SER A 459 57.42 -36.08 2.42
N GLU A 460 57.24 -36.33 3.72
CA GLU A 460 58.35 -36.48 4.67
C GLU A 460 59.13 -37.78 4.50
N LYS A 461 58.58 -38.78 3.79
CA LYS A 461 59.23 -40.07 3.51
C LYS A 461 59.94 -40.14 2.16
N ALA A 462 60.15 -39.02 1.46
CA ALA A 462 61.03 -38.99 0.29
C ALA A 462 62.50 -38.81 0.72
N PRO A 463 63.38 -39.81 0.59
CA PRO A 463 64.80 -39.63 0.87
C PRO A 463 65.45 -38.77 -0.22
N ALA A 464 66.36 -37.88 0.20
CA ALA A 464 67.21 -37.10 -0.68
C ALA A 464 67.96 -38.04 -1.66
N ARG A 465 67.56 -38.02 -2.94
CA ARG A 465 68.24 -38.77 -4.00
C ARG A 465 69.50 -37.99 -4.39
N THR A 466 70.66 -38.51 -3.97
CA THR A 466 71.99 -38.01 -4.30
C THR A 466 72.17 -37.89 -5.81
N GLN A 467 72.44 -36.67 -6.30
CA GLN A 467 72.96 -36.45 -7.66
C GLN A 467 74.37 -37.04 -7.75
N LYS A 468 74.53 -38.16 -8.47
CA LYS A 468 75.83 -38.54 -9.05
C LYS A 468 75.88 -38.01 -10.47
N GLY A 469 76.76 -37.05 -10.68
CA GLY A 469 77.09 -36.54 -12.01
C GLY A 469 77.73 -37.62 -12.88
N THR A 470 77.40 -37.57 -14.17
CA THR A 470 78.26 -38.16 -15.19
C THR A 470 78.39 -37.16 -16.33
N THR A 471 79.55 -36.52 -16.35
CA THR A 471 80.09 -35.72 -17.43
C THR A 471 80.24 -36.61 -18.67
N GLN A 472 79.67 -36.21 -19.82
CA GLN A 472 80.18 -36.72 -21.10
C GLN A 472 80.41 -35.54 -22.06
N LYS A 473 81.71 -35.37 -22.34
CA LYS A 473 82.34 -34.43 -23.26
C LYS A 473 81.97 -34.75 -24.72
N LYS A 474 81.63 -33.69 -25.46
CA LYS A 474 82.12 -33.24 -26.79
C LYS A 474 82.29 -34.20 -27.98
N SER A 475 81.88 -33.61 -29.11
CA SER A 475 82.34 -33.75 -30.51
C SER A 475 81.72 -34.91 -31.28
N ARG A 476 81.07 -34.70 -32.43
CA ARG A 476 81.53 -33.89 -33.57
C ARG A 476 80.37 -33.33 -34.37
#